data_AF-A0AAV0H7F4-F1
#
_entry.id   AF-A0AAV0H7F4-F1
#
_cell.length_a   1.000
_cell.length_b   1.000
_cell.length_c   1.000
_cell.angle_alpha   90.00
_cell.angle_beta   90.00
_cell.angle_gamma   90.00
#
_symmetry.space_group_name_H-M   'P 1'
#
loop_
_entity.id
_entity.type
_entity.pdbx_description
1 polymer ?
#
loop_
_entity_poly.entity_id
_entity_poly.type
_entity_poly.pdbx_seq_one_letter_code
_entity_poly.pdbx_strand_id
1 'polypeptide(L)'
;FSGPYLTLSSSIGNGVKYILKFFSTKLDANSHTSKQLVDYLISLNYHGDNLMINETLDTPSNLQATWIVAECFLSTLPQDTPCQDFHQRLGGWEFEKGWGDVTGRVKGTMVMLSESLQVVMI
;
A
#
# COMPACT_ATOMS: atom_id res chain seq x y z
N PHE A 1 -23.44 7.98 -8.51
CA PHE A 1 -22.55 6.86 -8.13
C PHE A 1 -22.38 5.99 -9.37
N SER A 2 -21.18 5.98 -9.97
CA SER A 2 -20.93 5.33 -11.28
C SER A 2 -20.11 4.06 -11.12
N GLY A 3 -20.63 3.10 -10.36
CA GLY A 3 -20.03 1.77 -10.22
C GLY A 3 -20.49 0.82 -11.34
N PRO A 4 -19.74 -0.26 -11.62
CA PRO A 4 -20.17 -1.25 -12.60
C PRO A 4 -21.48 -1.91 -12.16
N TYR A 5 -22.46 -1.96 -13.07
CA TYR A 5 -23.74 -2.64 -12.84
C TYR A 5 -23.70 -4.05 -13.44
N LEU A 6 -23.93 -5.06 -12.60
CA LEU A 6 -23.90 -6.47 -13.01
C LEU A 6 -25.30 -6.90 -13.48
N THR A 7 -25.42 -7.29 -14.75
CA THR A 7 -26.71 -7.63 -15.38
C THR A 7 -27.00 -9.13 -15.44
N LEU A 8 -26.01 -9.99 -15.15
CA LEU A 8 -26.13 -11.44 -15.23
C LEU A 8 -26.55 -12.02 -13.88
N SER A 9 -27.61 -12.85 -13.87
CA SER A 9 -28.08 -13.54 -12.65
C SER A 9 -27.01 -14.41 -11.99
N SER A 10 -26.08 -14.97 -12.77
CA SER A 10 -24.92 -15.72 -12.27
C SER A 10 -23.93 -14.88 -11.46
N SER A 11 -24.07 -13.55 -11.48
CA SER A 11 -23.22 -12.63 -10.73
C SER A 11 -23.76 -12.29 -9.33
N ILE A 12 -24.97 -12.73 -8.99
CA ILE A 12 -25.54 -12.59 -7.65
C ILE A 12 -24.63 -13.31 -6.64
N GLY A 13 -24.33 -12.65 -5.52
CA GLY A 13 -23.40 -13.15 -4.51
C GLY A 13 -21.91 -12.98 -4.85
N ASN A 14 -21.56 -12.50 -6.05
CA ASN A 14 -20.16 -12.35 -6.51
C ASN A 14 -19.70 -10.88 -6.64
N GLY A 15 -20.45 -9.92 -6.10
CA GLY A 15 -20.23 -8.48 -6.32
C GLY A 15 -18.80 -8.01 -6.04
N VAL A 16 -18.21 -8.42 -4.92
CA VAL A 16 -16.83 -8.05 -4.53
C VAL A 16 -15.82 -8.48 -5.58
N LYS A 17 -15.91 -9.72 -6.10
CA LYS A 17 -15.00 -10.24 -7.13
C LYS A 17 -15.04 -9.39 -8.41
N TYR A 18 -16.24 -8.99 -8.85
CA TYR A 18 -16.39 -8.18 -10.05
C TYR A 18 -15.93 -6.74 -9.86
N ILE A 19 -16.24 -6.15 -8.70
CA ILE A 19 -15.78 -4.81 -8.33
C ILE A 19 -14.25 -4.80 -8.26
N LEU A 20 -13.63 -5.78 -7.60
CA LEU A 20 -12.18 -5.92 -7.54
C LEU A 20 -11.58 -6.04 -8.95
N LYS A 21 -12.15 -6.89 -9.81
CA LYS A 21 -11.70 -7.01 -11.21
C LYS A 21 -11.79 -5.69 -11.98
N PHE A 22 -12.88 -4.94 -11.78
CA PHE A 22 -13.07 -3.62 -12.41
C PHE A 22 -12.07 -2.58 -11.89
N PHE A 23 -11.77 -2.59 -10.58
CA PHE A 23 -10.76 -1.69 -10.02
C PHE A 23 -9.35 -2.06 -10.47
N SER A 24 -8.99 -3.35 -10.50
CA SER A 24 -7.68 -3.80 -10.99
C SER A 24 -7.41 -3.34 -12.42
N THR A 25 -8.40 -3.39 -13.32
CA THR A 25 -8.22 -2.90 -14.70
C THR A 25 -8.12 -1.37 -14.80
N LYS A 26 -8.67 -0.63 -13.84
CA LYS A 26 -8.55 0.84 -13.77
C LYS A 26 -7.23 1.30 -13.13
N LEU A 27 -6.70 0.53 -12.18
CA LEU A 27 -5.39 0.76 -11.57
C LEU A 27 -4.27 0.56 -12.58
N ASP A 28 -4.37 -0.47 -13.43
CA ASP A 28 -3.33 -0.81 -14.41
C ASP A 28 -3.16 0.21 -15.55
N ALA A 29 -4.18 1.05 -15.80
CA ALA A 29 -4.26 1.86 -17.01
C ALA A 29 -4.03 3.37 -16.82
N ASN A 30 -3.79 3.88 -15.60
CA ASN A 30 -3.86 5.32 -15.34
C ASN A 30 -2.92 5.83 -14.24
N SER A 31 -2.05 6.81 -14.55
CA SER A 31 -1.23 7.51 -13.55
C SER A 31 -2.04 8.34 -12.54
N HIS A 32 -3.31 8.62 -12.83
CA HIS A 32 -4.21 9.31 -11.90
C HIS A 32 -4.66 8.41 -10.74
N THR A 33 -4.83 7.11 -10.98
CA THR A 33 -5.31 6.17 -9.95
C THR A 33 -4.21 5.81 -8.95
N SER A 34 -2.94 5.76 -9.37
CA SER A 34 -1.81 5.63 -8.45
C SER A 34 -1.68 6.84 -7.52
N LYS A 35 -1.87 8.06 -8.04
CA LYS A 35 -1.92 9.27 -7.20
C LYS A 35 -3.06 9.21 -6.18
N GLN A 36 -4.26 8.81 -6.59
CA GLN A 36 -5.40 8.64 -5.65
C GLN A 36 -5.11 7.62 -4.55
N LEU A 37 -4.35 6.56 -4.85
CA LEU A 37 -3.94 5.57 -3.86
C LEU A 37 -2.91 6.15 -2.88
N VAL A 38 -1.93 6.92 -3.37
CA VAL A 38 -0.97 7.65 -2.52
C VAL A 38 -1.70 8.66 -1.63
N ASP A 39 -2.59 9.48 -2.19
CA ASP A 39 -3.39 10.46 -1.45
C ASP A 39 -4.25 9.76 -0.37
N TYR A 40 -4.82 8.59 -0.68
CA TYR A 40 -5.55 7.78 0.30
C TYR A 40 -4.65 7.32 1.45
N LEU A 41 -3.46 6.79 1.16
CA LEU A 41 -2.52 6.33 2.19
C LEU A 41 -2.07 7.48 3.09
N ILE A 42 -1.79 8.66 2.54
CA ILE A 42 -1.47 9.87 3.31
C ILE A 42 -2.63 10.27 4.22
N SER A 43 -3.88 10.10 3.76
CA SER A 43 -5.08 10.47 4.52
C SER A 43 -5.43 9.51 5.67
N LEU A 44 -4.77 8.34 5.77
CA LEU A 44 -5.08 7.35 6.79
C LEU A 44 -4.63 7.83 8.17
N ASN A 45 -5.60 7.98 9.06
CA ASN A 45 -5.37 8.37 10.44
C ASN A 45 -6.29 7.55 11.36
N TYR A 46 -5.76 7.14 12.51
CA TYR A 46 -6.53 6.46 13.55
C TYR A 46 -6.24 7.10 14.91
N HIS A 47 -7.25 7.70 15.53
CA HIS A 47 -7.12 8.39 16.82
C HIS A 47 -6.05 9.49 16.88
N GLY A 48 -5.79 10.17 15.76
CA GLY A 48 -4.77 11.21 15.67
C GLY A 48 -3.40 10.69 15.24
N ASP A 49 -3.17 9.38 15.24
CA ASP A 49 -1.95 8.77 14.71
C ASP A 49 -2.08 8.59 13.18
N ASN A 50 -1.14 9.17 12.43
CA ASN A 50 -1.01 8.90 11.00
C ASN A 50 -0.59 7.45 10.76
N LEU A 51 -1.06 6.89 9.65
CA LEU A 51 -0.80 5.51 9.26
C LEU A 51 -0.17 5.46 7.87
N MET A 52 0.51 4.35 7.61
CA MET A 52 1.14 4.02 6.33
C MET A 52 2.27 4.99 5.94
N ILE A 53 1.98 6.12 5.31
CA ILE A 53 2.99 7.06 4.79
C ILE A 53 2.68 8.50 5.19
N ASN A 54 3.73 9.30 5.36
CA ASN A 54 3.61 10.72 5.64
C ASN A 54 3.38 11.55 4.36
N GLU A 55 2.91 12.78 4.51
CA GLU A 55 2.59 13.74 3.42
C GLU A 55 3.82 14.17 2.60
N THR A 56 5.02 13.95 3.14
CA THR A 56 6.31 14.19 2.48
C THR A 56 6.57 13.25 1.29
N LEU A 57 5.84 12.13 1.20
CA LEU A 57 5.90 11.16 0.08
C LEU A 57 4.80 11.43 -0.97
N ASP A 58 4.55 12.70 -1.29
CA ASP A 58 3.47 13.18 -2.17
C ASP A 58 3.62 12.79 -3.65
N THR A 59 4.78 12.26 -4.05
CA THR A 59 5.03 11.77 -5.41
C THR A 59 5.36 10.28 -5.43
N PRO A 60 4.87 9.54 -6.44
CA PRO A 60 5.20 8.12 -6.63
C PRO A 60 6.70 7.85 -6.71
N SER A 61 7.50 8.78 -7.26
CA SER A 61 8.95 8.64 -7.38
C SER A 61 9.68 8.74 -6.04
N ASN A 62 9.27 9.67 -5.16
CA ASN A 62 9.83 9.75 -3.81
C ASN A 62 9.45 8.51 -3.00
N LEU A 63 8.20 8.06 -3.10
CA LEU A 63 7.74 6.84 -2.46
C LEU A 63 8.58 5.63 -2.91
N GLN A 64 8.82 5.47 -4.22
CA GLN A 64 9.64 4.37 -4.76
C GLN A 64 11.06 4.37 -4.20
N ALA A 65 11.75 5.51 -4.18
CA ALA A 65 13.13 5.58 -3.68
C ALA A 65 13.23 5.22 -2.20
N THR A 66 12.34 5.78 -1.39
CA THR A 66 12.24 5.54 0.06
C THR A 66 11.92 4.08 0.37
N TRP A 67 11.09 3.47 -0.47
CA TRP A 67 10.71 2.08 -0.34
C TRP A 67 11.86 1.10 -0.53
N ILE A 68 12.71 1.31 -1.54
CA ILE A 68 13.90 0.48 -1.78
C ILE A 68 14.81 0.46 -0.54
N VAL A 69 14.96 1.62 0.11
CA VAL A 69 15.74 1.74 1.34
C VAL A 69 15.10 0.94 2.49
N ALA A 70 13.79 1.08 2.68
CA ALA A 70 13.06 0.34 3.70
C ALA A 70 13.12 -1.17 3.47
N GLU A 71 12.95 -1.63 2.23
CA GLU A 71 13.02 -3.05 1.87
C GLU A 71 14.41 -3.64 2.12
N CYS A 72 15.46 -2.92 1.71
CA CYS A 72 16.85 -3.33 1.95
C CYS A 72 17.10 -3.50 3.45
N PHE A 73 16.65 -2.55 4.27
CA PHE A 73 16.76 -2.64 5.72
C PHE A 73 15.95 -3.80 6.31
N LEU A 74 14.68 -3.94 5.96
CA LEU A 74 13.81 -5.01 6.47
C LEU A 74 14.33 -6.41 6.08
N SER A 75 15.04 -6.52 4.96
CA SER A 75 15.69 -7.76 4.52
C SER A 75 16.88 -8.17 5.38
N THR A 76 17.41 -7.27 6.21
CA THR A 76 18.45 -7.59 7.20
C THR A 76 17.90 -8.15 8.52
N LEU A 77 16.59 -8.06 8.75
CA LEU A 77 15.94 -8.48 9.99
C LEU A 77 15.35 -9.90 9.88
N PRO A 78 15.33 -10.68 10.96
CA PRO A 78 14.53 -11.90 11.06
C PRO A 78 13.04 -11.63 10.78
N GLN A 79 12.35 -12.59 10.16
CA GLN A 79 10.93 -12.40 9.78
C GLN A 79 10.00 -12.16 10.98
N ASP A 80 10.33 -12.75 12.14
CA ASP A 80 9.53 -12.65 13.36
C ASP A 80 9.93 -11.46 14.24
N THR A 81 10.85 -10.59 13.80
CA THR A 81 11.23 -9.40 14.57
C THR A 81 10.00 -8.48 14.73
N PRO A 82 9.62 -8.13 15.98
CA PRO A 82 8.50 -7.23 16.27
C PRO A 82 8.65 -5.84 15.67
N CYS A 83 7.56 -5.28 15.14
CA CYS A 83 7.52 -3.97 14.49
C CYS A 83 8.04 -2.84 15.39
N GLN A 84 7.73 -2.89 16.69
CA GLN A 84 8.19 -1.91 17.67
C GLN A 84 9.72 -1.77 17.73
N ASP A 85 10.48 -2.81 17.38
CA ASP A 85 11.95 -2.82 17.48
C ASP A 85 12.61 -2.03 16.34
N PHE A 86 11.89 -1.78 15.24
CA PHE A 86 12.41 -1.08 14.06
C PHE A 86 11.52 0.06 13.57
N HIS A 87 10.37 0.29 14.21
CA HIS A 87 9.40 1.31 13.82
C HIS A 87 10.02 2.72 13.74
N GLN A 88 10.84 3.10 14.72
CA GLN A 88 11.53 4.40 14.70
C GLN A 88 12.45 4.55 13.48
N ARG A 89 13.09 3.46 13.04
CA ARG A 89 13.97 3.49 11.88
C ARG A 89 13.17 3.65 10.58
N LEU A 90 12.05 2.95 10.47
CA LEU A 90 11.09 3.12 9.37
C LEU A 90 10.51 4.55 9.31
N GLY A 91 10.20 5.13 10.46
CA GLY A 91 9.71 6.51 10.55
C GLY A 91 10.73 7.55 10.06
N GLY A 92 12.04 7.27 10.16
CA GLY A 92 13.08 8.09 9.53
C GLY A 92 13.05 8.11 8.00
N TRP A 93 12.24 7.23 7.40
CA TRP A 93 11.93 7.19 5.98
C TRP A 93 10.43 7.45 5.75
N GLU A 94 9.78 8.20 6.64
CA GLU A 94 8.40 8.66 6.45
C GLU A 94 7.36 7.52 6.37
N PHE A 95 7.73 6.31 6.84
CA PHE A 95 6.82 5.20 7.01
C PHE A 95 6.25 5.18 8.42
N GLU A 96 4.94 5.34 8.51
CA GLU A 96 4.18 5.35 9.76
C GLU A 96 3.74 3.93 10.16
N LYS A 97 2.89 3.81 11.19
CA LYS A 97 2.36 2.51 11.66
C LYS A 97 1.35 1.92 10.65
N GLY A 98 1.04 0.63 10.78
CA GLY A 98 -0.06 0.00 10.04
C GLY A 98 0.36 -1.03 8.98
N TRP A 99 1.67 -1.22 8.76
CA TRP A 99 2.20 -2.18 7.79
C TRP A 99 2.19 -3.64 8.27
N GLY A 100 2.20 -3.86 9.58
CA GLY A 100 2.29 -5.19 10.17
C GLY A 100 2.84 -5.16 11.59
N ASP A 101 2.70 -6.29 12.27
CA ASP A 101 3.15 -6.55 13.63
C ASP A 101 4.57 -7.14 13.70
N VAL A 102 4.99 -7.86 12.65
CA VAL A 102 6.35 -8.41 12.49
C VAL A 102 6.95 -8.08 11.14
N THR A 103 8.28 -8.16 11.02
CA THR A 103 9.04 -7.84 9.80
C THR A 103 8.48 -8.55 8.55
N GLY A 104 8.19 -9.84 8.64
CA GLY A 104 7.65 -10.61 7.51
C GLY A 104 6.30 -10.06 7.02
N ARG A 105 5.44 -9.63 7.95
CA ARG A 105 4.14 -9.03 7.61
C ARG A 105 4.30 -7.66 6.98
N VAL A 106 5.17 -6.82 7.56
CA VAL A 106 5.50 -5.49 7.04
C VAL A 106 6.01 -5.60 5.60
N LYS A 107 6.98 -6.49 5.33
CA LYS A 107 7.50 -6.73 3.97
C LYS A 107 6.40 -7.18 3.02
N GLY A 108 5.55 -8.12 3.41
CA GLY A 108 4.46 -8.61 2.57
C GLY A 108 3.44 -7.53 2.21
N THR A 109 3.03 -6.71 3.19
CA THR A 109 2.10 -5.60 2.95
C THR A 109 2.72 -4.51 2.09
N MET A 110 3.99 -4.20 2.30
CA MET A 110 4.74 -3.34 1.39
C MET A 110 4.67 -3.93 -0.02
N VAL A 111 5.29 -5.09 -0.30
CA VAL A 111 5.37 -5.68 -1.65
C VAL A 111 4.04 -5.67 -2.42
N MET A 112 2.93 -6.05 -1.76
CA MET A 112 1.60 -6.02 -2.37
C MET A 112 1.18 -4.62 -2.86
N LEU A 113 1.50 -3.59 -2.09
CA LEU A 113 1.19 -2.21 -2.43
C LEU A 113 2.14 -1.68 -3.53
N SER A 114 3.43 -2.04 -3.54
CA SER A 114 4.34 -1.64 -4.64
C SER A 114 3.90 -2.23 -5.99
N GLU A 115 3.48 -3.50 -6.00
CA GLU A 115 2.91 -4.14 -7.19
C GLU A 115 1.66 -3.39 -7.70
N SER A 116 0.80 -2.96 -6.77
CA SER A 116 -0.43 -2.21 -7.09
C SER A 116 -0.16 -0.80 -7.65
N LEU A 117 0.97 -0.20 -7.27
CA LEU A 117 1.42 1.10 -7.77
C LEU A 117 2.22 1.00 -9.08
N GLN A 118 2.39 -0.21 -9.64
CA GLN A 118 3.32 -0.50 -10.74
C GLN A 118 4.76 -0.06 -10.46
N VAL A 119 5.10 0.07 -9.18
CA VAL A 119 6.45 0.35 -8.71
C VAL A 119 7.14 -1.01 -8.61
N VAL A 120 7.59 -1.53 -9.75
CA VAL A 120 8.35 -2.79 -9.78
C VAL A 120 9.71 -2.52 -9.17
N MET A 121 10.01 -3.18 -8.06
CA MET A 121 11.35 -3.24 -7.48
C MET A 121 12.15 -4.32 -8.23
N ILE A 122 13.35 -3.95 -8.66
CA ILE A 122 14.28 -4.82 -9.41
C ILE A 122 15.15 -5.59 -8.42
#